data_AF-A0A4Q5QH29-F1
#
_entry.id   AF-A0A4Q5QH29-F1
#
_cell.length_a   1.000
_cell.length_b   1.000
_cell.length_c   1.000
_cell.angle_alpha   90.00
_cell.angle_beta   90.00
_cell.angle_gamma   90.00
#
_symmetry.space_group_name_H-M   'P 1'
#
loop_
_entity.id
_entity.type
_entity.pdbx_description
1 polymer ?
#
loop_
_entity_poly.entity_id
_entity_poly.type
_entity_poly.pdbx_seq_one_letter_code
_entity_poly.pdbx_strand_id
1 'polypeptide(L)'
;MKEKLAARLFSLQRKLNSINIYNHENGNKLFRYSIEFESILSLLLKFNNNKFYSITNCYTASTQQYCELGCAFNEEINRKKAFAAGITEMDLFIRKSLEILAELG
;
A
#
# COMPACT_ATOMS: atom_id res chain seq x y z
N MET A 1 -3.48 19.00 -8.42
CA MET A 1 -2.57 17.82 -8.29
C MET A 1 -2.93 16.98 -7.06
N LYS A 2 -3.08 17.62 -5.89
CA LYS A 2 -3.62 17.03 -4.64
C LYS A 2 -4.86 16.15 -4.83
N GLU A 3 -5.93 16.68 -5.42
CA GLU A 3 -7.19 15.94 -5.66
C GLU A 3 -7.01 14.68 -6.50
N LYS A 4 -6.16 14.76 -7.54
CA LYS A 4 -5.85 13.60 -8.40
C LYS A 4 -5.10 12.51 -7.61
N LEU A 5 -4.20 12.89 -6.71
CA LEU A 5 -3.48 11.94 -5.85
C LEU A 5 -4.40 11.34 -4.78
N ALA A 6 -5.26 12.16 -4.15
CA ALA A 6 -6.26 11.69 -3.21
C ALA A 6 -7.23 10.69 -3.87
N ALA A 7 -7.73 10.99 -5.07
CA ALA A 7 -8.60 10.09 -5.83
C ALA A 7 -7.93 8.73 -6.13
N ARG A 8 -6.63 8.74 -6.48
CA ARG A 8 -5.86 7.50 -6.69
C ARG A 8 -5.72 6.70 -5.40
N LEU A 9 -5.44 7.36 -4.28
CA LEU A 9 -5.37 6.72 -2.95
C LEU A 9 -6.72 6.10 -2.55
N PHE A 10 -7.83 6.82 -2.71
CA PHE A 10 -9.17 6.28 -2.43
C PHE A 10 -9.52 5.10 -3.34
N SER A 11 -9.21 5.20 -4.63
CA SER A 11 -9.39 4.09 -5.57
C SER A 11 -8.59 2.86 -5.13
N LEU A 12 -7.34 3.04 -4.73
CA LEU A 12 -6.49 1.97 -4.24
C LEU A 12 -7.02 1.35 -2.94
N GLN A 13 -7.47 2.17 -1.99
CA GLN A 13 -8.08 1.69 -0.74
C GLN A 13 -9.31 0.81 -1.00
N ARG A 14 -10.17 1.22 -1.95
CA ARG A 14 -11.33 0.42 -2.36
C ARG A 14 -10.92 -0.91 -2.98
N LYS A 15 -9.90 -0.92 -3.84
CA LYS A 15 -9.35 -2.16 -4.41
C LYS A 15 -8.81 -3.09 -3.31
N LEU A 16 -8.08 -2.55 -2.35
CA LEU A 16 -7.52 -3.30 -1.23
C LEU A 16 -8.61 -3.96 -0.38
N ASN A 17 -9.68 -3.23 -0.06
CA ASN A 17 -10.82 -3.75 0.70
C ASN A 17 -11.55 -4.90 -0.02
N SER A 18 -11.47 -4.96 -1.36
CA SER A 18 -12.11 -6.02 -2.15
C SER A 18 -11.38 -7.35 -2.14
N ILE A 19 -10.15 -7.41 -1.59
CA ILE A 19 -9.31 -8.62 -1.58
C ILE A 19 -9.06 -9.17 -0.16
N ASN A 20 -9.86 -8.83 0.85
CA ASN A 20 -9.62 -9.13 2.27
C ASN A 20 -9.56 -10.62 2.70
N ILE A 21 -9.66 -11.57 1.76
CA ILE A 21 -9.51 -13.02 2.01
C ILE A 21 -8.34 -13.53 1.17
N TYR A 22 -7.45 -14.32 1.79
CA TYR A 22 -6.33 -14.92 1.08
C TYR A 22 -6.79 -16.00 0.08
N ASN A 23 -6.41 -15.81 -1.18
CA ASN A 23 -6.23 -16.84 -2.18
C ASN A 23 -5.08 -16.40 -3.12
N HIS A 24 -4.62 -17.28 -4.02
CA HIS A 24 -3.47 -16.98 -4.88
C HIS A 24 -3.69 -15.74 -5.77
N GLU A 25 -4.91 -15.57 -6.29
CA GLU A 25 -5.27 -14.41 -7.11
C GLU A 25 -5.20 -13.10 -6.30
N ASN A 26 -5.73 -13.11 -5.08
CA ASN A 26 -5.73 -11.97 -4.18
C ASN A 26 -4.33 -11.64 -3.67
N GLY A 27 -3.47 -12.63 -3.44
CA GLY A 27 -2.04 -12.40 -3.21
C GLY A 27 -1.39 -11.63 -4.36
N ASN A 28 -1.61 -12.07 -5.59
CA ASN A 28 -1.09 -11.39 -6.78
C ASN A 28 -1.67 -9.97 -6.93
N LYS A 29 -2.96 -9.77 -6.62
CA LYS A 29 -3.59 -8.45 -6.59
C LYS A 29 -2.94 -7.54 -5.54
N LEU A 30 -2.72 -8.04 -4.33
CA LEU A 30 -2.05 -7.29 -3.25
C LEU A 30 -0.68 -6.80 -3.69
N PHE A 31 0.14 -7.67 -4.28
CA PHE A 31 1.44 -7.28 -4.81
C PHE A 31 1.35 -6.23 -5.94
N ARG A 32 0.37 -6.34 -6.85
CA ARG A 32 0.15 -5.31 -7.87
C ARG A 32 -0.27 -3.97 -7.26
N TYR A 33 -1.12 -4.00 -6.23
CA TYR A 33 -1.54 -2.81 -5.51
C TYR A 33 -0.38 -2.17 -4.76
N SER A 34 0.55 -2.96 -4.24
CA SER A 34 1.74 -2.45 -3.57
C SER A 34 2.65 -1.67 -4.53
N ILE A 35 2.79 -2.12 -5.77
CA ILE A 35 3.51 -1.41 -6.84
C ILE A 35 2.74 -0.13 -7.27
N GLU A 36 1.42 -0.21 -7.39
CA GLU A 36 0.57 0.96 -7.68
C GLU A 36 0.74 2.04 -6.59
N PHE A 37 0.80 1.65 -5.33
CA PHE A 37 1.03 2.56 -4.20
C PHE A 37 2.41 3.20 -4.25
N GLU A 38 3.47 2.43 -4.52
CA GLU A 38 4.84 2.95 -4.65
C GLU A 38 4.94 4.04 -5.72
N SER A 39 4.23 3.84 -6.84
CA SER A 39 4.12 4.85 -7.89
C SER A 39 3.38 6.12 -7.42
N ILE A 40 2.39 5.98 -6.54
CA ILE A 40 1.69 7.13 -5.93
C ILE A 40 2.61 7.84 -4.92
N LEU A 41 3.34 7.10 -4.08
CA LEU A 41 4.31 7.64 -3.12
C LEU A 41 5.37 8.49 -3.81
N SER A 42 5.91 8.02 -4.92
CA SER A 42 6.88 8.78 -5.73
C SER A 42 6.32 10.13 -6.22
N LEU A 43 5.01 10.21 -6.49
CA LEU A 43 4.35 11.46 -6.85
C LEU A 43 4.04 12.34 -5.63
N LEU A 44 3.69 11.73 -4.49
CA LEU A 44 3.46 12.41 -3.22
C LEU A 44 4.75 13.07 -2.71
N LEU A 45 5.90 12.39 -2.83
CA LEU A 45 7.21 12.95 -2.52
C LEU A 45 7.53 14.19 -3.36
N LYS A 46 7.22 14.17 -4.66
CA LYS A 46 7.38 15.34 -5.53
C LYS A 46 6.45 16.49 -5.16
N PHE A 47 5.26 16.17 -4.63
CA PHE A 47 4.28 17.17 -4.22
C PHE A 47 4.65 17.83 -2.88
N ASN A 48 5.08 17.06 -1.88
CA ASN A 48 5.48 17.59 -0.58
C ASN A 48 6.51 16.69 0.14
N ASN A 49 7.77 16.88 -0.24
CA ASN A 49 8.88 15.97 0.07
C ASN A 49 9.03 15.64 1.56
N ASN A 50 8.89 16.63 2.46
CA ASN A 50 9.21 16.45 3.87
C ASN A 50 8.23 15.54 4.63
N LYS A 51 6.91 15.65 4.34
CA LYS A 51 5.90 14.86 5.06
C LYS A 51 5.77 13.42 4.55
N PHE A 52 6.06 13.17 3.28
CA PHE A 52 5.94 11.85 2.67
C PHE A 52 7.24 11.01 2.73
N TYR A 53 8.38 11.61 3.05
CA TYR A 53 9.67 10.90 3.13
C TYR A 53 9.65 9.75 4.15
N SER A 54 9.11 9.99 5.34
CA SER A 54 9.00 8.98 6.38
C SER A 54 8.09 7.81 5.97
N ILE A 55 6.97 8.10 5.29
CA ILE A 55 6.06 7.08 4.77
C ILE A 55 6.78 6.20 3.75
N THR A 56 7.46 6.80 2.77
CA THR A 56 8.13 6.03 1.71
C THR A 56 9.20 5.10 2.28
N ASN A 57 10.03 5.58 3.20
CA ASN A 57 11.09 4.77 3.80
C ASN A 57 10.54 3.60 4.63
N CYS A 58 9.49 3.82 5.42
CA CYS A 58 8.87 2.73 6.18
C CYS A 58 8.19 1.71 5.24
N TYR A 59 7.51 2.20 4.21
CA TYR A 59 6.76 1.35 3.28
C TYR A 59 7.66 0.39 2.48
N THR A 60 8.77 0.88 1.93
CA THR A 60 9.72 0.04 1.18
C THR A 60 10.46 -0.94 2.07
N ALA A 61 10.70 -0.59 3.33
CA ALA A 61 11.41 -1.46 4.26
C ALA A 61 10.57 -2.65 4.76
N SER A 62 9.27 -2.47 5.03
CA SER A 62 8.43 -3.52 5.63
C SER A 62 7.30 -4.00 4.73
N THR A 63 6.46 -3.09 4.24
CA THR A 63 5.17 -3.43 3.64
C THR A 63 5.31 -4.09 2.27
N GLN A 64 6.26 -3.61 1.45
CA GLN A 64 6.51 -4.18 0.13
C GLN A 64 6.99 -5.63 0.22
N GLN A 65 7.83 -5.95 1.22
CA GLN A 65 8.26 -7.32 1.48
C GLN A 65 7.07 -8.21 1.85
N TYR A 66 6.17 -7.78 2.74
CA TYR A 66 5.00 -8.60 3.09
C TYR A 66 4.10 -8.88 1.89
N CYS A 67 3.90 -7.89 1.01
CA CYS A 67 3.09 -8.05 -0.19
C CYS A 67 3.70 -9.02 -1.20
N GLU A 68 5.03 -9.00 -1.37
CA GLU A 68 5.77 -9.94 -2.21
C GLU A 68 5.73 -11.37 -1.63
N LEU A 69 5.97 -11.48 -0.32
CA LEU A 69 6.03 -12.76 0.40
C LEU A 69 4.68 -13.48 0.45
N GLY A 70 3.56 -12.76 0.38
CA GLY A 70 2.21 -13.33 0.20
C GLY A 70 2.06 -14.20 -1.06
N CYS A 71 2.95 -14.02 -2.04
CA CYS A 71 3.00 -14.78 -3.29
C CYS A 71 4.17 -15.77 -3.36
N ALA A 72 5.30 -15.48 -2.69
CA ALA A 72 6.56 -16.20 -2.87
C ALA A 72 6.85 -17.29 -1.83
N PHE A 73 6.20 -17.29 -0.65
CA PHE A 73 6.48 -18.32 0.37
C PHE A 73 6.02 -19.72 -0.07
N ASN A 74 6.82 -20.73 0.24
CA ASN A 74 6.49 -22.14 -0.03
C ASN A 74 5.36 -22.66 0.87
N GLU A 75 5.31 -22.22 2.14
CA GLU A 75 4.31 -22.64 3.12
C GLU A 75 3.05 -21.78 3.07
N GLU A 76 1.88 -22.41 2.92
CA GLU A 76 0.58 -21.72 2.83
C GLU A 76 0.25 -20.88 4.08
N ILE A 77 0.61 -21.36 5.27
CA ILE A 77 0.40 -20.64 6.53
C ILE A 77 1.18 -19.32 6.52
N ASN A 78 2.42 -19.32 6.05
CA ASN A 78 3.25 -18.12 5.98
C ASN A 78 2.73 -17.16 4.92
N ARG A 79 2.21 -17.66 3.78
CA ARG A 79 1.53 -16.83 2.78
C ARG A 79 0.31 -16.11 3.35
N LYS A 80 -0.55 -16.80 4.11
CA LYS A 80 -1.74 -16.21 4.75
C LYS A 80 -1.36 -15.12 5.77
N LYS A 81 -0.32 -15.36 6.58
CA LYS A 81 0.19 -14.37 7.54
C LYS A 81 0.76 -13.14 6.84
N ALA A 82 1.63 -13.34 5.83
CA ALA A 82 2.21 -12.27 5.03
C ALA A 82 1.12 -11.45 4.31
N PHE A 83 0.10 -12.13 3.77
CA PHE A 83 -1.05 -11.50 3.14
C PHE A 83 -1.82 -10.58 4.11
N ALA A 84 -2.18 -11.09 5.29
CA ALA A 84 -2.90 -10.30 6.29
C ALA A 84 -2.09 -9.09 6.77
N ALA A 85 -0.76 -9.27 6.97
CA ALA A 85 0.15 -8.19 7.31
C ALA A 85 0.22 -7.14 6.19
N GLY A 86 0.38 -7.58 4.93
CA GLY A 86 0.45 -6.71 3.77
C GLY A 86 -0.82 -5.87 3.57
N ILE A 87 -2.01 -6.46 3.72
CA ILE A 87 -3.30 -5.73 3.69
C ILE A 87 -3.32 -4.65 4.77
N THR A 88 -2.97 -5.02 6.00
CA THR A 88 -3.05 -4.13 7.17
C THR A 88 -2.08 -2.95 7.03
N GLU A 89 -0.83 -3.21 6.66
CA GLU A 89 0.17 -2.15 6.49
C GLU A 89 -0.13 -1.27 5.29
N MET A 90 -0.57 -1.83 4.16
CA MET A 90 -0.97 -1.03 2.99
C MET A 90 -2.11 -0.07 3.33
N ASP A 91 -3.18 -0.54 3.99
CA ASP A 91 -4.29 0.33 4.39
C ASP A 91 -3.82 1.44 5.35
N LEU A 92 -2.95 1.11 6.31
CA LEU A 92 -2.37 2.08 7.23
C LEU A 92 -1.61 3.20 6.48
N PHE A 93 -0.75 2.86 5.53
CA PHE A 93 0.03 3.85 4.79
C PHE A 93 -0.81 4.67 3.80
N ILE A 94 -1.85 4.06 3.21
CA ILE A 94 -2.83 4.79 2.39
C ILE A 94 -3.56 5.83 3.25
N ARG A 95 -4.04 5.45 4.45
CA ARG A 95 -4.72 6.37 5.38
C ARG A 95 -3.82 7.52 5.82
N LYS A 96 -2.60 7.21 6.28
CA LYS A 96 -1.61 8.24 6.64
C LYS A 96 -1.34 9.22 5.49
N SER A 97 -1.29 8.71 4.25
CA SER A 97 -1.07 9.56 3.08
C SER A 97 -2.25 10.49 2.82
N LEU A 98 -3.48 10.00 3.01
CA LEU A 98 -4.71 10.80 2.90
C LEU A 98 -4.81 11.85 4.01
N GLU A 99 -4.46 11.51 5.25
CA GLU A 99 -4.41 12.44 6.39
C GLU A 99 -3.45 13.60 6.10
N ILE A 100 -2.23 13.30 5.66
CA ILE A 100 -1.26 14.33 5.26
C ILE A 100 -1.83 15.20 4.13
N LEU A 101 -2.46 14.61 3.10
CA LEU A 101 -3.05 15.41 2.03
C LEU A 101 -4.16 16.34 2.54
N ALA A 102 -4.99 15.89 3.49
CA ALA A 102 -6.05 16.69 4.07
C ALA A 102 -5.50 17.89 4.85
N GLU A 103 -4.43 17.70 5.64
CA GLU A 103 -3.74 18.78 6.37
C GLU A 103 -3.16 19.87 5.46
N LEU A 104 -2.84 19.54 4.22
CA LEU A 104 -2.17 20.46 3.29
C LEU A 104 -3.06 21.52 2.64
N GLY A 105 -4.33 21.64 3.08
CA GLY A 105 -5.25 22.74 2.74
C GLY A 105 -5.15 23.23 1.30
#